data_AF-A0A8S3CIE4-F1
#
_entry.id   AF-A0A8S3CIE4-F1
#
_cell.length_a   1.000
_cell.length_b   1.000
_cell.length_c   1.000
_cell.angle_alpha   90.00
_cell.angle_beta   90.00
_cell.angle_gamma   90.00
#
_symmetry.space_group_name_H-M   'P 1'
#
loop_
_entity.id
_entity.type
_entity.pdbx_description
1 polymer ?
#
loop_
_entity_poly.entity_id
_entity_poly.type
_entity_poly.pdbx_seq_one_letter_code
_entity_poly.pdbx_strand_id
1 'polypeptide(L)' 'MQQRVIDGAWRVQPLDDVYYFGGQNPHNQRAVISHKAIWPNEFSFERDHIIGTEGNHWNGFSKGSDKTNGQSGLYP' A
#
# COMPACT_ATOMS: atom_id res chain seq x y z
N MET A 1 13.61 18.25 4.49
CA MET A 1 13.44 17.44 5.72
C MET A 1 14.49 16.32 5.79
N GLN A 2 14.47 15.37 4.84
CA GLN A 2 15.34 14.19 4.86
C GLN A 2 16.85 14.49 4.98
N GLN A 3 17.36 15.57 4.38
CA GLN A 3 18.78 15.93 4.46
C GLN A 3 19.24 16.50 5.81
N ARG A 4 18.34 16.72 6.77
CA ARG A 4 18.64 17.40 8.05
C ARG A 4 18.75 16.43 9.25
N VAL A 5 18.45 15.15 9.05
CA VAL A 5 18.44 14.10 10.08
C VAL A 5 18.91 12.78 9.48
N ILE A 6 19.33 11.82 10.32
CA ILE A 6 19.77 10.48 9.87
C ILE A 6 18.61 9.73 9.17
N ASP A 7 17.42 9.74 9.78
CA ASP A 7 16.18 9.22 9.20
C ASP A 7 15.00 10.12 9.62
N GLY A 8 14.31 10.67 8.61
CA GLY A 8 13.14 11.51 8.78
C GLY A 8 11.91 11.00 8.04
N ALA A 9 11.92 9.77 7.52
CA ALA A 9 10.84 9.24 6.68
C ALA A 9 9.48 9.19 7.42
N TRP A 10 9.52 8.95 8.73
CA TRP A 10 8.35 8.79 9.60
C TRP A 10 7.86 10.10 10.26
N ARG A 11 8.51 11.24 10.01
CA ARG A 11 8.22 12.52 10.70
C ARG A 11 7.05 13.29 10.10
N VAL A 12 6.23 12.64 9.29
CA VAL A 12 5.06 13.22 8.63
C VAL A 12 3.87 12.31 8.88
N GLN A 13 2.74 12.91 9.23
CA GLN A 13 1.45 12.24 9.27
C GLN A 13 0.57 12.92 8.21
N PRO A 14 0.57 12.41 6.96
CA PRO A 14 -0.26 12.97 5.90
C PRO A 14 -1.75 12.71 6.21
N LEU A 15 -2.63 13.54 5.66
CA LEU A 15 -4.09 13.41 5.84
C LEU A 15 -4.74 12.57 4.74
N ASP A 16 -4.04 12.39 3.63
CA ASP A 16 -4.54 11.81 2.38
C ASP A 16 -3.53 10.80 1.81
N ASP A 17 -2.57 11.27 1.01
CA ASP A 17 -1.72 10.43 0.18
C ASP A 17 -0.48 9.93 0.93
N VAL A 18 -0.06 8.72 0.58
CA VAL A 18 1.31 8.28 0.84
C VAL A 18 2.28 9.06 -0.06
N TYR A 19 3.55 9.09 0.31
CA TYR A 19 4.56 9.75 -0.54
C TYR A 19 4.58 9.15 -1.96
N TYR A 20 4.58 10.03 -2.96
CA TYR A 20 4.78 9.69 -4.36
C TYR A 20 5.51 10.82 -5.10
N PHE A 21 5.97 10.52 -6.32
CA PHE A 21 6.57 11.47 -7.25
C PHE A 21 5.79 11.45 -8.59
N GLY A 22 5.41 12.61 -9.09
CA GLY A 22 4.66 12.72 -10.35
C GLY A 22 5.44 12.12 -11.53
N GLY A 23 4.82 11.16 -12.24
CA GLY A 23 5.46 10.42 -13.34
C GLY A 23 6.31 9.23 -12.92
N GLN A 24 6.22 8.78 -11.66
CA GLN A 24 6.92 7.58 -11.20
C GLN A 24 6.44 6.29 -11.89
N ASN A 25 7.32 5.28 -11.86
CA ASN A 25 6.93 3.90 -12.13
C ASN A 25 5.97 3.36 -11.04
N PRO A 26 5.30 2.22 -11.28
CA PRO A 26 4.36 1.63 -10.33
C PRO A 26 4.94 1.46 -8.92
N HIS A 27 4.20 1.92 -7.91
CA HIS A 27 4.53 1.73 -6.50
C HIS A 27 4.02 0.34 -6.06
N ASN A 28 4.92 -0.63 -5.96
CA ASN A 28 4.56 -2.01 -5.65
C ASN A 28 5.03 -2.41 -4.24
N GLN A 29 4.20 -3.21 -3.59
CA GLN A 29 4.51 -3.93 -2.35
C GLN A 29 4.48 -5.44 -2.62
N ARG A 30 5.16 -6.20 -1.76
CA ARG A 30 5.10 -7.67 -1.74
C ARG A 30 4.35 -8.11 -0.50
N ALA A 31 3.32 -8.92 -0.68
CA ALA A 31 2.58 -9.51 0.45
C ALA A 31 3.50 -10.40 1.28
N VAL A 32 3.61 -10.15 2.58
CA VAL A 32 4.40 -10.98 3.51
C VAL A 32 3.56 -12.01 4.26
N ILE A 33 2.24 -11.80 4.31
CA ILE A 33 1.24 -12.66 4.96
C ILE A 33 0.04 -12.76 4.01
N SER A 34 -0.51 -13.95 3.80
CA SER A 34 -1.74 -14.13 3.02
C SER A 34 -2.92 -13.49 3.74
N HIS A 35 -3.83 -12.88 2.97
CA HIS A 35 -5.05 -12.27 3.48
C HIS A 35 -6.27 -12.90 2.80
N LYS A 36 -7.29 -13.19 3.60
CA LYS A 36 -8.60 -13.61 3.11
C LYS A 36 -9.60 -12.50 3.41
N ALA A 37 -10.20 -11.96 2.35
CA ALA A 37 -11.18 -10.89 2.45
C ALA A 37 -12.30 -11.24 3.43
N ILE A 38 -12.54 -10.34 4.39
CA ILE A 38 -13.63 -10.46 5.38
C ILE A 38 -14.84 -9.66 4.92
N TRP A 39 -14.61 -8.48 4.35
CA TRP A 39 -15.66 -7.57 3.87
C TRP A 39 -15.68 -7.48 2.33
N PRO A 40 -16.83 -7.13 1.72
CA PRO A 40 -16.95 -7.09 0.25
C PRO A 40 -16.04 -6.09 -0.47
N ASN A 41 -15.48 -5.12 0.25
CA ASN A 41 -14.57 -4.11 -0.29
C ASN A 41 -13.09 -4.49 -0.16
N GLU A 42 -12.78 -5.61 0.49
CA GLU A 42 -11.44 -6.18 0.54
C GLU A 42 -11.20 -7.14 -0.63
N PHE A 43 -9.94 -7.51 -0.87
CA PHE A 43 -9.59 -8.61 -1.78
C PHE A 43 -8.66 -9.61 -1.11
N SER A 44 -8.66 -10.85 -1.61
CA SER A 44 -7.78 -11.90 -1.07
C SER A 44 -6.49 -11.99 -1.87
N PHE A 45 -5.39 -12.29 -1.20
CA PHE A 45 -4.09 -12.48 -1.83
C PHE A 45 -3.24 -13.46 -1.02
N GLU A 46 -2.29 -14.10 -1.68
CA GLU A 46 -1.34 -14.99 -1.03
C GLU A 46 -0.03 -14.27 -0.72
N ARG A 47 0.75 -14.82 0.21
CA ARG A 47 2.14 -14.44 0.40
C ARG A 47 2.88 -14.39 -0.95
N ASP A 48 3.78 -13.43 -1.07
CA ASP A 48 4.62 -13.13 -2.23
C ASP A 48 3.92 -12.53 -3.45
N HIS A 49 2.58 -12.40 -3.45
CA HIS A 49 1.87 -11.63 -4.47
C HIS A 49 2.36 -10.17 -4.50
N ILE A 50 2.36 -9.60 -5.71
CA ILE A 50 2.74 -8.20 -5.94
C ILE A 50 1.49 -7.34 -5.94
N ILE A 51 1.42 -6.38 -5.02
CA ILE A 51 0.31 -5.45 -4.87
C ILE A 51 0.76 -4.08 -5.34
N GLY A 52 0.09 -3.51 -6.36
CA GLY A 52 0.24 -2.10 -6.70
C GLY A 52 -0.56 -1.25 -5.72
N THR A 53 0.15 -0.45 -4.93
CA THR A 53 -0.45 0.38 -3.88
C THR A 53 -0.97 1.68 -4.47
N GLU A 54 -2.23 2.00 -4.20
CA GLU A 54 -2.86 3.28 -4.57
C GLU A 54 -2.79 4.28 -3.41
N GLY A 55 -2.89 3.83 -2.17
CA GLY A 55 -2.80 4.69 -0.98
C GLY A 55 -3.06 3.95 0.33
N ASN A 56 -2.80 4.63 1.45
CA ASN A 56 -3.09 4.16 2.80
C ASN A 56 -4.25 4.99 3.37
N HIS A 57 -5.27 4.34 3.96
CA HIS A 57 -6.43 5.03 4.52
C HIS A 57 -6.27 5.43 6.00
N TRP A 58 -5.08 5.20 6.57
CA TRP A 58 -4.69 5.57 7.93
C TRP A 58 -5.58 4.94 9.03
N ASN A 59 -6.25 3.84 8.70
CA ASN A 59 -7.16 3.10 9.58
C ASN A 59 -6.80 1.60 9.70
N GLY A 60 -5.57 1.24 9.34
CA GLY A 60 -5.10 -0.15 9.29
C GLY A 60 -5.38 -0.86 7.97
N PHE A 61 -5.95 -0.18 6.97
CA PHE A 61 -6.11 -0.70 5.61
C PHE A 61 -5.53 0.26 4.57
N SER A 62 -4.98 -0.32 3.51
CA SER A 62 -4.56 0.35 2.28
C SER A 62 -5.47 -0.07 1.13
N LYS A 63 -5.45 0.69 0.04
CA LYS A 63 -6.13 0.35 -1.21
C LYS A 63 -5.12 0.00 -2.28
N GLY A 64 -5.39 -1.03 -3.07
CA GLY A 64 -4.52 -1.42 -4.16
C GLY A 64 -5.10 -2.49 -5.07
N SER A 65 -4.23 -2.98 -5.96
CA SER A 65 -4.53 -4.04 -6.92
C SER A 65 -3.46 -5.13 -6.90
N ASP A 66 -3.88 -6.39 -6.77
CA ASP A 66 -2.99 -7.54 -6.94
C ASP A 66 -2.65 -7.71 -8.43
N LYS A 67 -1.36 -7.58 -8.75
CA LYS A 67 -0.84 -7.71 -10.12
C LYS A 67 -0.82 -9.16 -10.61
N THR A 68 -0.98 -10.12 -9.70
CA THR A 68 -0.93 -11.56 -9.99
C THR A 68 -2.27 -12.07 -10.51
N ASN A 69 -3.38 -11.67 -9.87
CA ASN A 69 -4.72 -12.16 -10.18
C ASN A 69 -5.71 -11.07 -10.64
N GLY A 70 -5.31 -9.79 -10.61
CA GLY A 70 -6.10 -8.65 -11.06
C GLY A 70 -7.19 -8.18 -10.08
N GLN A 71 -7.29 -8.76 -8.88
CA GLN A 71 -8.24 -8.29 -7.88
C GLN A 71 -7.81 -6.94 -7.29
N SER A 72 -8.78 -6.14 -6.85
CA SER A 72 -8.53 -4.82 -6.27
C SER A 72 -9.49 -4.55 -5.13
N GLY A 73 -9.04 -3.77 -4.15
CA GLY A 73 -9.84 -3.41 -2.99
C GLY A 73 -8.97 -2.98 -1.82
N LEU A 74 -9.52 -3.12 -0.63
CA LEU A 74 -8.80 -2.92 0.63
C LEU A 74 -7.96 -4.14 1.01
N TYR A 75 -6.82 -3.87 1.60
CA TYR A 75 -5.96 -4.86 2.23
C TYR A 75 -5.34 -4.31 3.51
N PRO A 76 -5.08 -5.14 4.52
CA PRO A 76 -4.40 -4.73 5.74
C PRO A 76 -2.92 -4.38 5.49
#